data_AF-A0A8K0PVQ4-F1
#
_entry.id   AF-A0A8K0PVQ4-F1
#
_cell.length_a   1.000
_cell.length_b   1.000
_cell.length_c   1.000
_cell.angle_alpha   90.00
_cell.angle_beta   90.00
_cell.angle_gamma   90.00
#
_symmetry.space_group_name_H-M   'P 1'
#
loop_
_entity.id
_entity.type
_entity.pdbx_description
1 polymer ?
#
loop_
_entity_poly.entity_id
_entity_poly.type
_entity_poly.pdbx_seq_one_letter_code
_entity_poly.pdbx_strand_id
1 'polypeptide(L)'
;MAGQASTSRPSPPGACPQWLEGDIAFLTQSENMSSKDFEELISRQGNKGNRAAYIPWRATGHPVIVLKRLSEDSTHVLITPVSAYSWERNGRRPPWCQRQHQSKRQVDFRSFVGTERADDTRPFLRLQPGQTMPKKNSSWVYIQSVWAVPITALCVFTGSRTVLTVHPESLEDLRQHMAAECTSWDDGLRRLAAAALLLLPPLSPHRRPRPKTDGPLQSRQEGGRKGPPLD
;
A
#
# COMPACT_ATOMS: atom_id res chain seq x y z
N MET A 1 7.50 2.52 37.91
CA MET A 1 7.13 2.92 36.54
C MET A 1 6.37 1.76 35.92
N ALA A 2 5.07 1.92 35.69
CA ALA A 2 4.20 0.83 35.23
C ALA A 2 4.25 0.74 33.69
N GLY A 3 4.73 -0.40 33.17
CA GLY A 3 4.67 -0.73 31.75
C GLY A 3 3.24 -1.09 31.36
N GLN A 4 2.69 -0.42 30.36
CA GLN A 4 1.42 -0.80 29.77
C GLN A 4 1.63 -2.03 28.88
N ALA A 5 1.03 -3.14 29.27
CA ALA A 5 0.91 -4.32 28.44
C ALA A 5 -0.06 -4.04 27.29
N SER A 6 0.43 -4.11 26.05
CA SER A 6 -0.41 -4.06 24.85
C SER A 6 -1.32 -5.27 24.81
N THR A 7 -2.58 -5.08 25.20
CA THR A 7 -3.64 -6.09 25.06
C THR A 7 -3.97 -6.28 23.58
N SER A 8 -3.63 -7.43 23.02
CA SER A 8 -4.09 -7.87 21.71
C SER A 8 -5.62 -7.92 21.71
N ARG A 9 -6.26 -7.05 20.92
CA ARG A 9 -7.71 -6.97 20.80
C ARG A 9 -8.19 -8.10 19.89
N PRO A 10 -9.14 -8.97 20.32
CA PRO A 10 -9.78 -9.90 19.41
C PRO A 10 -10.72 -9.13 18.48
N SER A 11 -10.48 -9.20 17.18
CA SER A 11 -11.40 -8.65 16.17
C SER A 11 -12.67 -9.51 16.08
N PRO A 12 -13.86 -8.91 15.90
CA PRO A 12 -15.09 -9.68 15.70
C PRO A 12 -15.01 -10.58 14.45
N PRO A 13 -15.69 -11.74 14.45
CA PRO A 13 -15.68 -12.65 13.30
C PRO A 13 -16.22 -11.94 12.06
N GLY A 14 -15.41 -11.85 11.01
CA GLY A 14 -15.80 -11.25 9.72
C GLY A 14 -15.34 -9.80 9.49
N ALA A 15 -14.74 -9.12 10.48
CA ALA A 15 -14.07 -7.85 10.23
C ALA A 15 -12.68 -8.09 9.63
N CYS A 16 -12.39 -7.48 8.47
CA CYS A 16 -11.02 -7.42 7.96
C CYS A 16 -10.11 -6.82 9.05
N PRO A 17 -8.96 -7.43 9.35
CA PRO A 17 -8.02 -6.86 10.31
C PRO A 17 -7.68 -5.43 9.91
N GLN A 18 -7.72 -4.51 10.87
CA GLN A 18 -7.14 -3.19 10.65
C GLN A 18 -5.62 -3.35 10.65
N TRP A 19 -5.03 -3.42 9.45
CA TRP A 19 -3.59 -3.60 9.30
C TRP A 19 -2.80 -2.41 9.85
N LEU A 20 -1.90 -2.69 10.79
CA LEU A 20 -1.00 -1.71 11.37
C LEU A 20 0.37 -1.75 10.69
N GLU A 21 1.13 -0.67 10.85
CA GLU A 21 2.51 -0.64 10.37
C GLU A 21 3.35 -1.70 11.11
N GLY A 22 4.12 -2.47 10.34
CA GLY A 22 4.90 -3.59 10.83
C GLY A 22 4.17 -4.93 10.78
N ASP A 23 2.84 -4.95 10.63
CA ASP A 23 2.10 -6.21 10.50
C ASP A 23 2.52 -6.98 9.26
N ILE A 24 2.56 -8.31 9.39
CA ILE A 24 2.79 -9.24 8.30
C ILE A 24 1.45 -9.83 7.88
N ALA A 25 1.01 -9.44 6.69
CA ALA A 25 -0.18 -9.96 6.02
C ALA A 25 0.21 -10.97 4.92
N PHE A 26 -0.77 -11.61 4.29
CA PHE A 26 -0.61 -12.20 2.96
C PHE A 26 -1.16 -11.27 1.90
N LEU A 27 -0.49 -11.19 0.76
CA LEU A 27 -1.16 -10.75 -0.46
C LEU A 27 -2.12 -11.85 -0.92
N THR A 28 -3.40 -11.52 -1.07
CA THR A 28 -4.44 -12.47 -1.48
C THR A 28 -4.04 -13.17 -2.78
N GLN A 29 -4.27 -14.48 -2.84
CA GLN A 29 -4.08 -15.25 -4.08
C GLN A 29 -4.95 -14.66 -5.18
N SER A 30 -4.41 -14.57 -6.40
CA SER A 30 -5.09 -14.02 -7.57
C SER A 30 -6.49 -14.59 -7.80
N GLU A 31 -6.69 -15.88 -7.54
CA GLU A 31 -7.94 -16.62 -7.70
C GLU A 31 -9.02 -16.18 -6.70
N ASN A 32 -8.59 -15.63 -5.56
CA ASN A 32 -9.45 -15.17 -4.47
C ASN A 32 -9.51 -13.63 -4.38
N MET A 33 -8.82 -12.94 -5.29
CA MET A 33 -8.78 -11.49 -5.34
C MET A 33 -10.05 -10.96 -6.01
N SER A 34 -10.56 -9.81 -5.54
CA SER A 34 -11.69 -9.16 -6.21
C SER A 34 -11.28 -8.77 -7.65
N SER A 35 -12.22 -8.79 -8.60
CA SER A 35 -11.92 -8.40 -9.98
C SER A 35 -11.36 -6.98 -10.07
N LYS A 36 -11.82 -6.08 -9.18
CA LYS A 36 -11.30 -4.72 -9.08
C LYS A 36 -9.83 -4.70 -8.66
N ASP A 37 -9.49 -5.34 -7.54
CA ASP A 37 -8.11 -5.38 -7.04
C ASP A 37 -7.18 -6.11 -8.02
N PHE A 38 -7.70 -7.14 -8.70
CA PHE A 38 -6.97 -7.87 -9.72
C PHE A 38 -6.60 -6.98 -10.91
N GLU A 39 -7.57 -6.23 -11.44
CA GLU A 39 -7.32 -5.30 -12.54
C GLU A 39 -6.39 -4.16 -12.15
N GLU A 40 -6.51 -3.67 -10.92
CA GLU A 40 -5.70 -2.58 -10.39
C GLU A 40 -4.23 -2.99 -10.14
N LEU A 41 -4.01 -4.17 -9.53
CA LEU A 41 -2.69 -4.61 -9.06
C LEU A 41 -1.95 -5.54 -10.03
N ILE A 42 -2.68 -6.44 -10.70
CA ILE A 42 -2.11 -7.58 -11.42
C ILE A 42 -2.29 -7.48 -12.93
N SER A 43 -3.39 -6.89 -13.42
CA SER A 43 -3.62 -6.77 -14.86
C SER A 43 -2.67 -5.76 -15.50
N ARG A 44 -1.98 -6.18 -16.57
CA ARG A 44 -1.18 -5.27 -17.40
C ARG A 44 -2.06 -4.24 -18.13
N GLN A 45 -3.35 -4.52 -18.32
CA GLN A 45 -4.27 -3.61 -19.00
C GLN A 45 -4.70 -2.44 -18.09
N GLY A 46 -4.92 -2.68 -16.79
CA GLY A 46 -5.18 -1.63 -15.80
C GLY A 46 -4.03 -0.64 -15.61
N ASN A 47 -2.80 -1.04 -15.97
CA ASN A 47 -1.56 -0.25 -15.84
C ASN A 47 -0.89 0.08 -17.18
N LYS A 48 -1.68 0.32 -18.26
CA LYS A 48 -1.15 0.80 -19.55
C LYS A 48 -0.40 2.12 -19.35
N GLY A 49 0.94 2.03 -19.31
CA GLY A 49 1.84 3.18 -19.21
C GLY A 49 2.71 3.23 -17.94
N ASN A 50 2.47 2.37 -16.95
CA ASN A 50 3.20 2.48 -15.68
C ASN A 50 3.61 1.13 -15.08
N ARG A 51 4.79 0.63 -15.50
CA ARG A 51 5.38 -0.65 -15.07
C ARG A 51 5.65 -0.77 -13.57
N ALA A 52 5.81 0.34 -12.85
CA ALA A 52 6.13 0.35 -11.42
C ALA A 52 4.92 0.00 -10.53
N ALA A 53 3.70 0.11 -11.06
CA ALA A 53 2.45 -0.25 -10.38
C ALA A 53 2.20 -1.76 -10.32
N TYR A 54 2.82 -2.50 -11.23
CA TYR A 54 2.47 -3.87 -11.53
C TYR A 54 3.04 -4.81 -10.47
N ILE A 55 2.16 -5.50 -9.76
CA ILE A 55 2.56 -6.61 -8.91
C ILE A 55 2.66 -7.87 -9.79
N PRO A 56 3.82 -8.53 -9.85
CA PRO A 56 3.93 -9.77 -10.59
C PRO A 56 2.92 -10.80 -10.06
N TRP A 57 2.22 -11.50 -10.94
CA TRP A 57 1.27 -12.56 -10.55
C TRP A 57 1.85 -13.51 -9.50
N ARG A 58 3.13 -13.89 -9.65
CA ARG A 58 3.85 -14.78 -8.74
C ARG A 58 4.11 -14.21 -7.33
N ALA A 59 3.84 -12.92 -7.09
CA ALA A 59 3.92 -12.32 -5.77
C ALA A 59 2.61 -12.47 -4.97
N THR A 60 1.51 -12.87 -5.62
CA THR A 60 0.27 -13.23 -4.91
C THR A 60 0.49 -14.46 -4.03
N GLY A 61 -0.19 -14.53 -2.88
CA GLY A 61 0.01 -15.59 -1.90
C GLY A 61 1.34 -15.52 -1.13
N HIS A 62 2.12 -14.45 -1.26
CA HIS A 62 3.33 -14.24 -0.46
C HIS A 62 3.07 -13.38 0.78
N PRO A 63 3.78 -13.64 1.89
CA PRO A 63 3.71 -12.78 3.05
C PRO A 63 4.27 -11.39 2.69
N VAL A 64 3.70 -10.34 3.26
CA VAL A 64 4.09 -8.94 3.01
C VAL A 64 4.13 -8.18 4.33
N ILE A 65 5.07 -7.25 4.47
CA ILE A 65 5.14 -6.32 5.62
C ILE A 65 4.42 -5.04 5.24
N VAL A 66 3.54 -4.57 6.12
CA VAL A 66 2.93 -3.23 6.01
C VAL A 66 3.97 -2.20 6.43
N LEU A 67 4.52 -1.48 5.46
CA LEU A 67 5.55 -0.49 5.68
C LEU A 67 5.00 0.83 6.17
N LYS A 68 3.89 1.29 5.57
CA LYS A 68 3.32 2.61 5.86
C LYS A 68 1.82 2.64 5.66
N ARG A 69 1.12 3.35 6.53
CA ARG A 69 -0.29 3.70 6.41
C ARG A 69 -0.48 5.18 6.74
N LEU A 70 -1.18 5.93 5.89
CA LEU A 70 -1.29 7.39 6.08
C LEU A 70 -2.26 7.78 7.20
N SER A 71 -3.31 6.99 7.41
CA SER A 71 -4.33 7.19 8.43
C SER A 71 -5.09 5.90 8.73
N GLU A 72 -5.82 5.86 9.84
CA GLU A 72 -6.70 4.74 10.17
C GLU A 72 -7.79 4.50 9.12
N ASP A 73 -8.26 5.56 8.45
CA ASP A 73 -9.27 5.46 7.38
C ASP A 73 -8.69 5.24 5.98
N SER A 74 -7.36 5.12 5.87
CA SER A 74 -6.72 4.86 4.58
C SER A 74 -7.22 3.54 4.00
N THR A 75 -7.64 3.55 2.73
CA THR A 75 -8.02 2.34 1.99
C THR A 75 -6.83 1.57 1.44
N HIS A 76 -5.64 2.19 1.47
CA HIS A 76 -4.40 1.66 0.92
C HIS A 76 -3.28 1.67 1.94
N VAL A 77 -2.33 0.77 1.73
CA VAL A 77 -1.09 0.68 2.51
C VAL A 77 0.10 0.47 1.58
N LEU A 78 1.28 0.92 2.02
CA LEU A 78 2.54 0.58 1.37
C LEU A 78 3.04 -0.74 1.93
N ILE A 79 3.39 -1.68 1.06
CA ILE A 79 3.86 -3.01 1.44
C ILE A 79 5.19 -3.37 0.79
N THR A 80 5.92 -4.30 1.39
CA THR A 80 7.04 -5.01 0.76
C THR A 80 6.90 -6.52 0.97
N PRO A 81 7.15 -7.35 -0.06
CA PRO A 81 7.02 -8.79 0.07
C PRO A 81 8.15 -9.41 0.88
N VAL A 82 7.78 -10.33 1.77
CA VAL A 82 8.68 -11.28 2.39
C VAL A 82 8.78 -12.49 1.47
N SER A 83 9.95 -12.64 0.87
CA SER A 83 10.26 -13.79 0.06
C SER A 83 10.61 -14.98 0.96
N ALA A 84 9.59 -15.75 1.30
CA ALA A 84 9.73 -17.06 1.93
C ALA A 84 9.91 -18.12 0.83
N TYR A 85 11.01 -18.02 0.07
CA TYR A 85 11.30 -18.94 -1.04
C TYR A 85 11.12 -20.38 -0.57
N SER A 86 10.63 -21.24 -1.45
CA SER A 86 10.55 -22.68 -1.25
C SER A 86 11.94 -23.25 -1.01
N TRP A 87 12.47 -23.04 0.19
CA TRP A 87 13.80 -23.39 0.66
C TRP A 87 14.18 -24.80 0.25
N GLU A 88 13.24 -25.73 0.42
CA GLU A 88 13.42 -27.13 0.05
C GLU A 88 13.50 -27.35 -1.46
N ARG A 89 12.63 -26.70 -2.25
CA ARG A 89 12.65 -26.82 -3.73
C ARG A 89 13.85 -26.14 -4.38
N ASN A 90 14.47 -25.16 -3.70
CA ASN A 90 15.59 -24.39 -4.24
C ASN A 90 16.94 -24.83 -3.66
N GLY A 91 17.03 -26.07 -3.17
CA GLY A 91 18.27 -26.66 -2.69
C GLY A 91 18.83 -25.98 -1.44
N ARG A 92 17.96 -25.36 -0.63
CA ARG A 92 18.30 -24.69 0.63
C ARG A 92 19.30 -23.56 0.45
N ARG A 93 19.13 -22.77 -0.62
CA ARG A 93 20.02 -21.65 -0.96
C ARG A 93 19.37 -20.30 -0.73
N PRO A 94 20.12 -19.31 -0.25
CA PRO A 94 19.63 -17.94 -0.17
C PRO A 94 19.34 -17.35 -1.56
N PRO A 95 18.57 -16.26 -1.66
CA PRO A 95 18.11 -15.72 -2.93
C PRO A 95 19.25 -15.43 -3.91
N TRP A 96 20.32 -14.77 -3.47
CA TRP A 96 21.46 -14.38 -4.32
C TRP A 96 22.26 -15.57 -4.90
N CYS A 97 22.12 -16.77 -4.32
CA CYS A 97 22.73 -17.99 -4.87
C CYS A 97 21.84 -18.72 -5.88
N GLN A 98 20.62 -18.23 -6.14
CA GLN A 98 19.67 -18.86 -7.07
C GLN A 98 19.78 -18.24 -8.46
N ARG A 99 19.79 -19.06 -9.52
CA ARG A 99 19.93 -18.62 -10.93
C ARG A 99 18.95 -17.50 -11.31
N GLN A 100 17.70 -17.61 -10.85
CA GLN A 100 16.63 -16.66 -11.13
C GLN A 100 16.78 -15.29 -10.43
N HIS A 101 17.79 -15.13 -9.57
CA HIS A 101 18.05 -13.90 -8.81
C HIS A 101 19.49 -13.40 -8.97
N GLN A 102 20.27 -13.96 -9.90
CA GLN A 102 21.66 -13.56 -10.14
C GLN A 102 21.81 -12.09 -10.56
N SER A 103 20.76 -11.49 -11.14
CA SER A 103 20.75 -10.06 -11.48
C SER A 103 20.47 -9.13 -10.29
N LYS A 104 20.06 -9.68 -9.13
CA LYS A 104 19.77 -8.90 -7.93
C LYS A 104 21.04 -8.77 -7.09
N ARG A 105 21.28 -7.58 -6.54
CA ARG A 105 22.44 -7.37 -5.66
C ARG A 105 22.16 -8.02 -4.31
N GLN A 106 23.18 -8.66 -3.75
CA GLN A 106 23.07 -9.30 -2.44
C GLN A 106 22.72 -8.27 -1.34
N VAL A 107 23.34 -7.09 -1.38
CA VAL A 107 23.08 -5.99 -0.42
C VAL A 107 21.63 -5.47 -0.42
N ASP A 108 20.87 -5.75 -1.49
CA ASP A 108 19.46 -5.36 -1.58
C ASP A 108 18.54 -6.32 -0.78
N PHE A 109 19.08 -7.37 -0.15
CA PHE A 109 18.32 -8.33 0.64
C PHE A 109 18.45 -8.07 2.14
N ARG A 110 17.33 -8.11 2.84
CA ARG A 110 17.26 -8.02 4.31
C ARG A 110 16.80 -9.35 4.88
N SER A 111 17.57 -9.90 5.81
CA SER A 111 17.30 -11.22 6.41
C SER A 111 16.56 -11.09 7.73
N PHE A 112 15.60 -11.98 7.99
CA PHE A 112 15.06 -12.17 9.34
C PHE A 112 16.02 -12.98 10.22
N VAL A 113 15.89 -12.85 11.54
CA VAL A 113 16.63 -13.68 12.50
C VAL A 113 16.46 -15.17 12.19
N GLY A 114 17.58 -15.91 12.16
CA GLY A 114 17.64 -17.34 11.86
C GLY A 114 17.86 -17.67 10.39
N THR A 115 17.72 -16.68 9.50
CA THR A 115 17.98 -16.83 8.07
C THR A 115 19.43 -16.43 7.74
N GLU A 116 20.01 -16.99 6.68
CA GLU A 116 21.33 -16.57 6.20
C GLU A 116 21.36 -15.06 5.88
N ARG A 117 22.40 -14.38 6.35
CA ARG A 117 22.59 -12.94 6.11
C ARG A 117 23.03 -12.70 4.68
N ALA A 118 22.43 -11.68 4.07
CA ALA A 118 22.92 -11.18 2.81
C ALA A 118 24.26 -10.46 3.00
N ASP A 119 24.37 -9.61 4.03
CA ASP A 119 25.62 -8.99 4.42
C ASP A 119 25.64 -8.69 5.92
N ASP A 120 26.81 -8.26 6.40
CA ASP A 120 27.01 -7.89 7.79
C ASP A 120 26.70 -6.42 8.10
N THR A 121 26.36 -5.62 7.09
CA THR A 121 26.23 -4.15 7.21
C THR A 121 24.97 -3.71 7.94
N ARG A 122 23.89 -4.51 7.86
CA ARG A 122 22.61 -4.19 8.51
C ARG A 122 22.14 -5.31 9.44
N PRO A 123 21.51 -4.96 10.58
CA PRO A 123 21.01 -5.95 11.51
C PRO A 123 19.88 -6.79 10.90
N PHE A 124 19.67 -7.96 11.48
CA PHE A 124 18.52 -8.80 11.16
C PHE A 124 17.21 -8.08 11.42
N LEU A 125 16.21 -8.37 10.57
CA LEU A 125 14.83 -8.05 10.85
C LEU A 125 14.34 -8.94 12.00
N ARG A 126 13.80 -8.31 13.04
CA ARG A 126 13.21 -8.98 14.21
C ARG A 126 11.70 -8.88 14.14
N LEU A 127 11.03 -9.91 14.62
CA LEU A 127 9.60 -9.84 14.97
C LEU A 127 9.47 -9.38 16.44
N GLN A 128 8.25 -9.09 16.87
CA GLN A 128 7.93 -8.87 18.27
C GLN A 128 8.41 -10.05 19.15
N PRO A 129 8.76 -9.82 20.42
CA PRO A 129 9.22 -10.89 21.32
C PRO A 129 8.25 -12.07 21.37
N GLY A 130 8.80 -13.28 21.27
CA GLY A 130 8.02 -14.53 21.26
C GLY A 130 7.44 -14.92 19.89
N GLN A 131 7.55 -14.08 18.87
CA GLN A 131 7.13 -14.40 17.51
C GLN A 131 8.30 -14.92 16.65
N THR A 132 8.00 -15.85 15.74
CA THR A 132 8.99 -16.36 14.78
C THR A 132 8.37 -16.55 13.40
N MET A 133 9.14 -16.28 12.35
CA MET A 133 8.73 -16.63 10.99
C MET A 133 8.50 -18.15 10.89
N PRO A 134 7.42 -18.61 10.24
CA PRO A 134 7.14 -20.04 10.07
C PRO A 134 8.28 -20.75 9.33
N LYS A 135 8.89 -20.07 8.36
CA LYS A 135 10.12 -20.51 7.70
C LYS A 135 11.32 -19.77 8.29
N LYS A 136 11.73 -20.19 9.50
CA LYS A 136 12.78 -19.54 10.31
C LYS A 136 14.10 -19.29 9.55
N ASN A 137 14.47 -20.21 8.65
CA ASN A 137 15.78 -20.18 8.01
C ASN A 137 15.74 -19.69 6.56
N SER A 138 14.60 -19.18 6.11
CA SER A 138 14.43 -18.84 4.69
C SER A 138 13.47 -17.68 4.45
N SER A 139 13.61 -16.62 5.24
CA SER A 139 12.77 -15.42 5.13
C SER A 139 13.63 -14.19 4.86
N TRP A 140 13.49 -13.62 3.65
CA TRP A 140 14.19 -12.42 3.22
C TRP A 140 13.20 -11.38 2.69
N VAL A 141 13.57 -10.11 2.77
CA VAL A 141 12.91 -8.99 2.08
C VAL A 141 13.85 -8.49 0.99
N TYR A 142 13.35 -8.29 -0.22
CA TYR A 142 14.10 -7.65 -1.30
C TYR A 142 13.67 -6.19 -1.38
N ILE A 143 14.56 -5.27 -1.02
CA ILE A 143 14.19 -3.86 -0.77
C ILE A 143 13.71 -3.13 -2.02
N GLN A 144 14.09 -3.61 -3.22
CA GLN A 144 13.66 -3.02 -4.49
C GLN A 144 12.21 -3.37 -4.85
N SER A 145 11.48 -4.09 -4.00
CA SER A 145 10.06 -4.43 -4.20
C SER A 145 9.20 -3.73 -3.16
N VAL A 146 8.46 -2.73 -3.61
CA VAL A 146 7.53 -1.95 -2.80
C VAL A 146 6.32 -1.58 -3.63
N TRP A 147 5.12 -1.71 -3.04
CA TRP A 147 3.87 -1.44 -3.73
C TRP A 147 2.86 -0.77 -2.81
N ALA A 148 2.10 0.17 -3.33
CA ALA A 148 0.88 0.64 -2.68
C ALA A 148 -0.28 -0.28 -3.10
N VAL A 149 -1.02 -0.83 -2.14
CA VAL A 149 -2.11 -1.77 -2.42
C VAL A 149 -3.36 -1.43 -1.60
N PRO A 150 -4.57 -1.73 -2.12
CA PRO A 150 -5.78 -1.76 -1.32
C PRO A 150 -5.66 -2.72 -0.13
N ILE A 151 -6.21 -2.33 1.01
CA ILE A 151 -6.30 -3.19 2.19
C ILE A 151 -7.09 -4.48 1.90
N THR A 152 -8.04 -4.43 0.97
CA THR A 152 -8.84 -5.59 0.51
C THR A 152 -8.01 -6.64 -0.21
N ALA A 153 -6.84 -6.27 -0.75
CA ALA A 153 -5.90 -7.20 -1.35
C ALA A 153 -5.06 -7.96 -0.31
N LEU A 154 -5.25 -7.67 0.99
CA LEU A 154 -4.52 -8.32 2.08
C LEU A 154 -5.42 -9.26 2.88
N CYS A 155 -4.87 -10.40 3.28
CA CYS A 155 -5.57 -11.38 4.13
C CYS A 155 -4.68 -11.89 5.27
N VAL A 156 -5.31 -12.51 6.26
CA VAL A 156 -4.62 -13.05 7.44
C VAL A 156 -3.71 -14.21 7.05
N PHE A 157 -2.50 -14.19 7.59
CA PHE A 157 -1.55 -15.27 7.51
C PHE A 157 -2.02 -16.51 8.28
N THR A 158 -2.49 -17.55 7.57
CA THR A 158 -3.01 -18.79 8.19
C THR A 158 -1.92 -19.72 8.74
N GLY A 159 -0.65 -19.49 8.40
CA GLY A 159 0.47 -20.29 8.91
C GLY A 159 0.90 -19.93 10.34
N SER A 160 0.21 -18.99 10.99
CA SER A 160 0.43 -18.57 12.38
C SER A 160 -0.92 -18.43 13.07
N ARG A 161 -0.95 -18.69 14.39
CA ARG A 161 -2.15 -18.46 15.22
C ARG A 161 -2.41 -16.98 15.49
N THR A 162 -1.43 -16.12 15.23
CA THR A 162 -1.45 -14.68 15.49
C THR A 162 -0.86 -13.91 14.32
N VAL A 163 -1.27 -12.65 14.16
CA VAL A 163 -0.62 -11.72 13.24
C VAL A 163 0.82 -11.50 13.70
N LEU A 164 1.76 -11.80 12.81
CA LEU A 164 3.18 -11.52 13.07
C LEU A 164 3.43 -10.04 12.84
N THR A 165 4.24 -9.42 13.68
CA THR A 165 4.54 -8.00 13.61
C THR A 165 6.05 -7.80 13.69
N VAL A 166 6.61 -7.04 12.75
CA VAL A 166 8.02 -6.64 12.74
C VAL A 166 8.28 -5.69 13.91
N HIS A 167 9.40 -5.89 14.61
CA HIS A 167 9.81 -5.02 15.71
C HIS A 167 9.99 -3.57 15.21
N PRO A 168 9.54 -2.53 15.95
CA PRO A 168 9.56 -1.14 15.47
C PRO A 168 10.93 -0.67 14.98
N GLU A 169 12.01 -0.99 15.70
CA GLU A 169 13.38 -0.65 15.29
C GLU A 169 13.79 -1.31 13.97
N SER A 170 13.40 -2.57 13.76
CA SER A 170 13.69 -3.28 12.51
C SER A 170 12.85 -2.73 11.35
N LEU A 171 11.61 -2.32 11.62
CA LEU A 171 10.74 -1.69 10.63
C LEU A 171 11.30 -0.34 10.19
N GLU A 172 11.72 0.49 11.15
CA GLU A 172 12.28 1.81 10.87
C GLU A 172 13.60 1.71 10.07
N ASP A 173 14.52 0.85 10.49
CA ASP A 173 15.75 0.63 9.72
C ASP A 173 15.48 0.03 8.32
N LEU A 174 14.45 -0.81 8.16
CA LEU A 174 14.03 -1.30 6.85
C LEU A 174 13.53 -0.15 5.96
N ARG A 175 12.69 0.74 6.49
CA ARG A 175 12.21 1.91 5.75
C ARG A 175 13.34 2.83 5.35
N GLN A 176 14.28 3.10 6.25
CA GLN A 176 15.45 3.93 5.94
C GLN A 176 16.30 3.31 4.83
N HIS A 177 16.49 1.99 4.86
CA HIS A 177 17.19 1.30 3.78
C HIS A 177 16.47 1.42 2.44
N MET A 178 15.15 1.20 2.44
CA MET A 178 14.34 1.32 1.23
C MET A 178 14.32 2.77 0.73
N ALA A 179 14.18 3.76 1.60
CA ALA A 179 14.22 5.17 1.22
C ALA A 179 15.56 5.58 0.58
N ALA A 180 16.67 4.99 1.03
CA ALA A 180 18.00 5.28 0.49
C ALA A 180 18.28 4.57 -0.84
N GLU A 181 17.87 3.31 -0.98
CA GLU A 181 18.36 2.43 -2.07
C GLU A 181 17.26 1.91 -3.00
N CYS A 182 15.98 1.93 -2.60
CA CYS A 182 14.90 1.37 -3.41
C CYS A 182 14.47 2.33 -4.51
N THR A 183 14.72 1.93 -5.75
CA THR A 183 14.35 2.66 -6.98
C THR A 183 12.84 2.92 -7.12
N SER A 184 12.00 2.14 -6.44
CA SER A 184 10.53 2.23 -6.52
C SER A 184 9.90 2.89 -5.30
N TRP A 185 10.69 3.34 -4.31
CA TRP A 185 10.20 3.88 -3.05
C TRP A 185 9.30 5.10 -3.24
N ASP A 186 9.79 6.11 -3.94
CA ASP A 186 9.05 7.36 -4.17
C ASP A 186 7.80 7.14 -5.01
N ASP A 187 7.84 6.23 -5.99
CA ASP A 187 6.65 5.86 -6.75
C ASP A 187 5.58 5.23 -5.85
N GLY A 188 5.98 4.31 -4.97
CA GLY A 188 5.09 3.70 -3.99
C GLY A 188 4.46 4.73 -3.05
N LEU A 189 5.26 5.67 -2.52
CA LEU A 189 4.75 6.75 -1.66
C LEU A 189 3.78 7.68 -2.40
N ARG A 190 4.10 8.09 -3.63
CA ARG A 190 3.21 8.92 -4.44
C ARG A 190 1.85 8.25 -4.68
N ARG A 191 1.85 6.94 -4.95
CA ARG A 191 0.60 6.18 -5.12
C ARG A 191 -0.20 6.08 -3.85
N LEU A 192 0.47 5.81 -2.72
CA LEU A 192 -0.20 5.77 -1.42
C LEU A 192 -0.88 7.13 -1.13
N ALA A 193 -0.20 8.24 -1.41
CA ALA A 193 -0.76 9.58 -1.27
C ALA A 193 -1.93 9.84 -2.24
N ALA A 194 -1.79 9.46 -3.52
CA ALA A 194 -2.84 9.62 -4.52
C ALA A 194 -4.12 8.86 -4.14
N ALA A 195 -3.98 7.64 -3.61
CA ALA A 195 -5.11 6.85 -3.13
C ALA A 195 -5.84 7.51 -1.94
N ALA A 196 -5.11 8.21 -1.06
CA ALA A 196 -5.73 8.95 0.04
C ALA A 196 -6.50 10.19 -0.45
N LEU A 197 -6.04 10.87 -1.51
CA LEU A 197 -6.74 12.03 -2.07
C LEU A 197 -8.07 11.68 -2.74
N LEU A 198 -8.23 10.44 -3.24
CA LEU A 198 -9.51 9.96 -3.79
C LEU A 198 -10.62 9.82 -2.74
N LEU A 199 -10.27 9.84 -1.44
CA LEU A 199 -11.22 9.78 -0.32
C LEU A 199 -11.68 11.16 0.15
N LEU A 200 -11.04 12.24 -0.33
CA LEU A 200 -11.49 13.58 0.00
C LEU A 200 -12.81 13.86 -0.75
N PRO A 201 -13.85 14.37 -0.08
CA PRO A 201 -15.02 14.87 -0.80
C PRO A 201 -14.55 15.92 -1.81
N PRO A 202 -15.14 15.96 -3.02
CA PRO A 202 -14.78 16.97 -3.99
C PRO A 202 -14.91 18.33 -3.33
N LEU A 203 -13.81 19.11 -3.32
CA LEU A 203 -13.83 20.48 -2.86
C LEU A 203 -14.97 21.15 -3.63
N SER A 204 -16.06 21.44 -2.91
CA SER A 204 -17.20 22.10 -3.50
C SER A 204 -16.66 23.36 -4.17
N PRO A 205 -16.87 23.56 -5.49
CA PRO A 205 -16.37 24.75 -6.14
C PRO A 205 -16.95 25.93 -5.37
N HIS A 206 -16.09 26.73 -4.74
CA HIS A 206 -16.48 27.95 -4.09
C HIS A 206 -17.37 28.71 -5.07
N ARG A 207 -18.67 28.76 -4.78
CA ARG A 207 -19.59 29.64 -5.48
C ARG A 207 -18.98 31.03 -5.35
N ARG A 208 -18.43 31.54 -6.45
CA ARG A 208 -18.10 32.96 -6.55
C ARG A 208 -19.34 33.72 -6.07
N PRO A 209 -19.21 34.66 -5.13
CA PRO A 209 -20.32 35.52 -4.74
C PRO A 209 -20.91 36.10 -6.03
N ARG A 210 -22.18 35.82 -6.29
CA ARG A 210 -22.89 36.50 -7.39
C ARG A 210 -22.79 38.01 -7.09
N PRO A 211 -22.39 38.84 -8.06
CA PRO A 211 -22.48 40.28 -7.89
C PRO A 211 -23.94 40.61 -7.54
N LYS A 212 -24.12 41.36 -6.45
CA LYS A 212 -25.42 41.82 -6.00
C LYS A 212 -26.02 42.67 -7.12
N THR A 213 -27.11 42.17 -7.71
CA THR A 213 -27.97 42.97 -8.57
C THR A 213 -28.79 43.84 -7.63
N ASP A 214 -28.37 45.09 -7.45
CA ASP A 214 -29.25 46.11 -6.89
C ASP A 214 -30.40 46.34 -7.88
N GLY A 215 -31.62 46.35 -7.34
CA GLY A 215 -32.86 46.18 -8.10
C GLY A 215 -33.39 47.43 -8.83
N PRO A 216 -34.72 47.63 -8.82
CA PRO A 216 -35.50 47.79 -10.03
C PRO A 216 -35.83 49.26 -10.33
N LEU A 217 -35.92 49.63 -11.62
CA LEU A 217 -36.58 50.88 -12.03
C LEU A 217 -37.86 50.56 -12.80
N GLN A 218 -38.94 51.11 -12.25
CA GLN A 218 -40.32 50.95 -12.69
C GLN A 218 -40.59 51.62 -14.05
N SER A 219 -41.52 50.98 -14.74
CA SER A 219 -42.38 51.42 -15.84
C SER A 219 -42.78 52.92 -15.85
N ARG A 220 -42.83 53.50 -17.06
CA ARG A 220 -43.72 54.63 -17.38
C ARG A 220 -44.41 54.44 -18.73
N GLN A 221 -45.73 54.55 -18.68
CA GLN A 221 -46.74 54.41 -19.73
C GLN A 221 -46.75 55.53 -20.79
N GLU A 222 -47.21 55.13 -21.97
CA GLU A 222 -48.21 55.76 -22.88
C GLU A 222 -47.96 57.04 -23.66
N GLY A 223 -48.45 57.02 -24.91
CA GLY A 223 -48.75 58.18 -25.74
C GLY A 223 -48.83 57.84 -27.23
N GLY A 224 -49.97 57.36 -27.71
CA GLY A 224 -50.23 57.06 -29.13
C GLY A 224 -50.52 58.28 -30.01
N ARG A 225 -50.54 58.04 -31.33
CA ARG A 225 -51.29 58.75 -32.40
C ARG A 225 -51.12 57.94 -33.70
N LYS A 226 -52.16 57.20 -34.13
CA LYS A 226 -53.05 57.48 -35.28
C LYS A 226 -52.37 58.21 -36.47
N GLY A 227 -52.45 57.57 -37.65
CA GLY A 227 -51.89 57.99 -38.97
C GLY A 227 -52.52 59.27 -39.57
N PRO A 228 -52.55 59.50 -40.91
CA PRO A 228 -52.88 58.53 -41.96
C PRO A 228 -51.99 58.71 -43.25
N PRO A 229 -52.46 58.53 -44.50
CA PRO A 229 -52.32 57.32 -45.30
C PRO A 229 -51.57 57.53 -46.66
N LEU A 230 -51.38 56.42 -47.38
CA LEU A 230 -51.34 56.21 -48.85
C LEU A 230 -50.65 57.27 -49.75
N ASP A 231 -49.64 56.80 -50.49
CA ASP A 231 -49.73 56.58 -51.95
C ASP A 231 -48.92 55.32 -52.33
#